data_AF-A0A1H7DUL2-F1
#
_entry.id   AF-A0A1H7DUL2-F1
#
_cell.length_a   1.000
_cell.length_b   1.000
_cell.length_c   1.000
_cell.angle_alpha   90.00
_cell.angle_beta   90.00
_cell.angle_gamma   90.00
#
_symmetry.space_group_name_H-M   'P 1'
#
loop_
_entity.id
_entity.type
_entity.pdbx_description
1 polymer ?
#
loop_
_entity_poly.entity_id
_entity_poly.type
_entity_poly.pdbx_seq_one_letter_code
_entity_poly.pdbx_strand_id
1 'polypeptide(L)'
;MDHPIAPTSPSIVPGRIAAIRTTADATTLLGRSALLATAIPARPGDLLNLRDIEQGLENLKRAPTAEADIQIEPSTASNAKPGDSDLVVKYVQSKKWRIALSLDDSGTEAAGRYQAGATLSLDNPFGLNDLLYVSANHNINNHVFGDPAKGTEGQTVHYSLPYGYWLLGFTASNSQYHQSVTGLNQDHVYAGKSNNAEVEFSRLTYRDQHRKTKVAVKGAPWAWAG
;
A
#
# COMPACT_ATOMS: atom_id res chain seq x y z
N MET A 1 28.20 -61.66 16.02
CA MET A 1 29.01 -60.44 16.10
C MET A 1 28.05 -59.28 15.95
N ASP A 2 27.77 -58.60 17.05
CA ASP A 2 26.81 -57.50 17.13
C ASP A 2 27.58 -56.21 16.83
N HIS A 3 27.24 -55.51 15.73
CA HIS A 3 27.89 -54.25 15.38
C HIS A 3 27.18 -53.12 16.13
N PRO A 4 27.84 -52.40 17.06
CA PRO A 4 27.22 -51.28 17.75
C PRO A 4 26.96 -50.16 16.77
N ILE A 5 25.68 -49.80 16.59
CA ILE A 5 25.25 -48.65 15.81
C ILE A 5 25.58 -47.40 16.63
N ALA A 6 26.53 -46.58 16.17
CA ALA A 6 26.84 -45.31 16.82
C ALA A 6 25.61 -44.38 16.75
N PRO A 7 25.24 -43.67 17.83
CA PRO A 7 24.12 -42.75 17.82
C PRO A 7 24.39 -41.58 16.86
N THR A 8 23.60 -41.45 15.80
CA THR A 8 23.68 -40.31 14.88
C THR A 8 23.13 -39.06 15.55
N SER A 9 23.97 -38.03 15.70
CA SER A 9 23.52 -36.71 16.16
C SER A 9 23.10 -35.86 14.96
N PRO A 10 21.83 -35.46 14.83
CA PRO A 10 21.39 -34.62 13.72
C PRO A 10 22.01 -33.21 13.84
N SER A 11 22.63 -32.73 12.77
CA SER A 11 23.14 -31.36 12.66
C SER A 11 22.33 -30.58 11.63
N ILE A 12 21.93 -29.34 11.97
CA ILE A 12 21.26 -28.42 11.05
C ILE A 12 22.25 -27.30 10.71
N VAL A 13 22.46 -27.05 9.43
CA VAL A 13 23.17 -25.86 8.94
C VAL A 13 22.11 -24.82 8.59
N PRO A 14 21.93 -23.77 9.41
CA PRO A 14 20.91 -22.77 9.15
C PRO A 14 21.28 -21.90 7.95
N GLY A 15 20.34 -21.71 7.03
CA GLY A 15 20.52 -20.76 5.94
C GLY A 15 20.47 -19.32 6.44
N ARG A 16 21.37 -18.46 5.96
CA ARG A 16 21.44 -17.04 6.33
C ARG A 16 21.53 -16.14 5.12
N ILE A 17 21.11 -14.90 5.28
CA ILE A 17 21.22 -13.88 4.23
C ILE A 17 22.62 -13.28 4.31
N ALA A 18 23.44 -13.44 3.29
CA ALA A 18 24.75 -12.80 3.20
C ALA A 18 24.67 -11.39 2.60
N ALA A 19 23.83 -11.21 1.57
CA ALA A 19 23.61 -9.91 0.95
C ALA A 19 22.18 -9.77 0.43
N ILE A 20 21.73 -8.52 0.33
CA ILE A 20 20.49 -8.14 -0.35
C ILE A 20 20.88 -7.09 -1.38
N ARG A 21 20.75 -7.42 -2.66
CA ARG A 21 21.25 -6.60 -3.76
C ARG A 21 20.21 -6.48 -4.87
N THR A 22 20.21 -5.36 -5.57
CA THR A 22 19.39 -5.24 -6.79
C THR A 22 20.14 -5.72 -8.02
N THR A 23 19.40 -6.09 -9.05
CA THR A 23 19.97 -6.20 -10.41
C THR A 23 20.47 -4.84 -10.92
N ALA A 24 21.31 -4.86 -11.95
CA ALA A 24 21.94 -3.64 -12.47
C ALA A 24 20.93 -2.67 -13.12
N ASP A 25 19.88 -3.22 -13.72
CA ASP A 25 18.78 -2.54 -14.41
C ASP A 25 17.68 -2.01 -13.48
N ALA A 26 17.85 -2.14 -12.16
CA ALA A 26 16.83 -1.74 -11.21
C ALA A 26 16.51 -0.24 -11.26
N THR A 27 15.22 0.09 -11.38
CA THR A 27 14.74 1.48 -11.40
C THR A 27 14.78 2.09 -10.00
N THR A 28 15.55 3.15 -9.78
CA THR A 28 15.66 3.80 -8.45
C THR A 28 15.59 5.32 -8.55
N LEU A 29 15.03 5.98 -7.52
CA LEU A 29 15.00 7.45 -7.40
C LEU A 29 16.02 7.94 -6.36
N LEU A 30 15.89 7.50 -5.10
CA LEU A 30 16.82 7.81 -3.99
C LEU A 30 17.93 6.76 -3.82
N GLY A 31 18.13 5.92 -4.84
CA GLY A 31 19.11 4.84 -4.84
C GLY A 31 18.59 3.50 -4.32
N ARG A 32 19.40 2.46 -4.54
CA ARG A 32 19.06 1.04 -4.28
C ARG A 32 18.83 0.76 -2.80
N SER A 33 19.61 1.39 -1.92
CA SER A 33 19.54 1.15 -0.47
C SER A 33 18.22 1.59 0.13
N ALA A 34 17.68 2.75 -0.28
CA ALA A 34 16.41 3.25 0.25
C ALA A 34 15.22 2.40 -0.19
N LEU A 35 15.21 1.97 -1.46
CA LEU A 35 14.21 1.03 -2.01
C LEU A 35 14.20 -0.28 -1.21
N LEU A 36 15.37 -0.88 -0.98
CA LEU A 36 15.49 -2.15 -0.28
C LEU A 36 15.17 -2.03 1.22
N ALA A 37 15.66 -0.97 1.89
CA ALA A 37 15.50 -0.79 3.32
C ALA A 37 14.05 -0.53 3.75
N THR A 38 13.23 0.07 2.89
CA THR A 38 11.80 0.29 3.14
C THR A 38 10.96 -0.94 2.80
N ALA A 39 11.36 -1.73 1.79
CA ALA A 39 10.62 -2.92 1.41
C ALA A 39 10.95 -4.15 2.25
N ILE A 40 12.22 -4.55 2.35
CA ILE A 40 12.64 -5.86 2.86
C ILE A 40 12.91 -5.77 4.36
N PRO A 41 12.16 -6.49 5.21
CA PRO A 41 12.35 -6.46 6.66
C PRO A 41 13.64 -7.16 7.14
N ALA A 42 14.15 -8.14 6.37
CA ALA A 42 15.37 -8.87 6.70
C ALA A 42 16.64 -8.07 6.39
N ARG A 43 17.74 -8.43 7.07
CA ARG A 43 19.06 -7.82 6.93
C ARG A 43 20.14 -8.88 6.68
N PRO A 44 21.29 -8.50 6.10
CA PRO A 44 22.47 -9.36 6.10
C PRO A 44 22.81 -9.88 7.51
N GLY A 45 23.03 -11.18 7.63
CA GLY A 45 23.27 -11.92 8.86
C GLY A 45 22.05 -12.64 9.44
N ASP A 46 20.83 -12.20 9.08
CA ASP A 46 19.59 -12.83 9.54
C ASP A 46 19.44 -14.25 9.00
N LEU A 47 18.66 -15.08 9.71
CA LEU A 47 18.23 -16.37 9.18
C LEU A 47 17.39 -16.13 7.93
N LEU A 48 17.62 -16.92 6.89
CA LEU A 48 16.81 -16.86 5.70
C LEU A 48 15.39 -17.31 6.06
N ASN A 49 14.43 -16.41 5.88
CA ASN A 49 13.04 -16.64 6.21
C ASN A 49 12.15 -16.22 5.05
N LEU A 50 11.36 -17.16 4.56
CA LEU A 50 10.45 -16.94 3.44
C LEU A 50 9.43 -15.83 3.72
N ARG A 51 9.00 -15.64 4.98
CA ARG A 51 8.00 -14.62 5.34
C ARG A 51 8.54 -13.20 5.24
N ASP A 52 9.83 -13.01 5.45
CA ASP A 52 10.50 -11.73 5.24
C ASP A 52 10.59 -11.41 3.74
N ILE A 53 10.90 -12.43 2.93
CA ILE A 53 11.00 -12.31 1.46
C ILE A 53 9.62 -12.01 0.84
N GLU A 54 8.58 -12.72 1.26
CA GLU A 54 7.20 -12.47 0.81
C GLU A 54 6.73 -11.06 1.19
N GLN A 55 7.03 -10.59 2.42
CA GLN A 55 6.72 -9.22 2.83
C GLN A 55 7.47 -8.21 1.97
N GLY A 56 8.76 -8.46 1.73
CA GLY A 56 9.60 -7.60 0.89
C GLY A 56 9.04 -7.49 -0.52
N LEU A 57 8.70 -8.62 -1.14
CA LEU A 57 8.10 -8.67 -2.47
C LEU A 57 6.75 -7.94 -2.53
N GLU A 58 5.90 -8.10 -1.51
CA GLU A 58 4.62 -7.38 -1.42
C GLU A 58 4.82 -5.87 -1.32
N ASN A 59 5.82 -5.43 -0.55
CA ASN A 59 6.15 -4.00 -0.46
C ASN A 59 6.72 -3.45 -1.78
N LEU A 60 7.60 -4.18 -2.45
CA LEU A 60 8.13 -3.79 -3.77
C LEU A 60 7.01 -3.70 -4.81
N LYS A 61 6.04 -4.61 -4.79
CA LYS A 61 4.89 -4.62 -5.70
C LYS A 61 3.72 -3.74 -5.23
N ARG A 62 3.91 -2.89 -4.21
CA ARG A 62 2.87 -2.00 -3.69
C ARG A 62 2.42 -0.97 -4.73
N ALA A 63 3.36 -0.47 -5.53
CA ALA A 63 3.08 0.37 -6.68
C ALA A 63 2.57 -0.49 -7.85
N PRO A 64 1.34 -0.30 -8.37
CA PRO A 64 0.80 -1.15 -9.45
C PRO A 64 1.59 -1.07 -10.77
N THR A 65 2.41 -0.03 -10.96
CA THR A 65 3.30 0.14 -12.12
C THR A 65 4.64 -0.57 -11.97
N ALA A 66 4.91 -1.19 -10.82
CA ALA A 66 6.18 -1.84 -10.52
C ALA A 66 6.08 -3.35 -10.73
N GLU A 67 7.06 -3.89 -11.45
CA GLU A 67 7.32 -5.32 -11.49
C GLU A 67 8.55 -5.63 -10.66
N ALA A 68 8.40 -6.58 -9.75
CA ALA A 68 9.47 -7.00 -8.86
C ALA A 68 9.51 -8.52 -8.70
N ASP A 69 10.72 -9.03 -8.49
CA ASP A 69 11.02 -10.44 -8.23
C ASP A 69 12.20 -10.51 -7.25
N ILE A 70 12.23 -11.55 -6.41
CA ILE A 70 13.35 -11.80 -5.48
C ILE A 70 13.82 -13.23 -5.69
N GLN A 71 15.08 -13.38 -6.11
CA GLN A 71 15.74 -14.67 -6.29
C GLN A 71 16.66 -14.94 -5.12
N ILE A 72 16.67 -16.18 -4.67
CA ILE A 72 17.58 -16.67 -3.64
C ILE A 72 18.70 -17.41 -4.36
N GLU A 73 19.90 -16.85 -4.33
CA GLU A 73 21.10 -17.45 -4.95
C GLU A 73 22.08 -17.86 -3.85
N PRO A 74 22.89 -18.92 -4.04
CA PRO A 74 24.04 -19.17 -3.17
C PRO A 74 24.94 -17.93 -3.12
N SER A 75 25.40 -17.55 -1.93
CA SER A 75 26.20 -16.33 -1.81
C SER A 75 27.55 -16.46 -2.50
N THR A 76 27.97 -15.38 -3.18
CA THR A 76 29.30 -15.29 -3.82
C THR A 76 30.30 -14.48 -3.00
N ALA A 77 29.94 -14.08 -1.78
CA ALA A 77 30.83 -13.32 -0.90
C ALA A 77 32.05 -14.17 -0.49
N SER A 78 33.23 -13.55 -0.39
CA SER A 78 34.49 -14.24 -0.07
C SER A 78 34.50 -14.90 1.32
N ASN A 79 33.62 -14.46 2.23
CA ASN A 79 33.44 -14.99 3.56
C ASN A 79 32.14 -15.80 3.73
N ALA A 80 31.46 -16.13 2.62
CA ALA A 80 30.23 -16.91 2.64
C ALA A 80 30.47 -18.31 3.24
N LYS A 81 29.57 -18.73 4.13
CA LYS A 81 29.56 -20.06 4.74
C LYS A 81 28.57 -20.97 4.02
N PRO A 82 28.71 -22.30 4.13
CA PRO A 82 27.64 -23.21 3.72
C PRO A 82 26.29 -22.80 4.32
N GLY A 83 25.27 -22.63 3.48
CA GLY A 83 23.94 -22.15 3.87
C GLY A 83 23.72 -20.64 3.65
N ASP A 84 24.77 -19.85 3.42
CA ASP A 84 24.62 -18.43 3.12
C ASP A 84 24.07 -18.21 1.70
N SER A 85 23.10 -17.31 1.58
CA SER A 85 22.41 -16.98 0.33
C SER A 85 22.33 -15.46 0.13
N ASP A 86 22.37 -15.02 -1.11
CA ASP A 86 22.07 -13.66 -1.52
C ASP A 86 20.62 -13.54 -1.95
N LEU A 87 19.96 -12.45 -1.57
CA LEU A 87 18.67 -12.05 -2.13
C LEU A 87 18.92 -11.08 -3.30
N VAL A 88 18.61 -11.53 -4.51
CA VAL A 88 18.75 -10.75 -5.74
C VAL A 88 17.40 -10.18 -6.15
N VAL A 89 17.28 -8.87 -6.02
CA VAL A 89 16.03 -8.14 -6.23
C VAL A 89 16.02 -7.52 -7.62
N LYS A 90 15.12 -8.01 -8.48
CA LYS A 90 14.78 -7.33 -9.72
C LYS A 90 13.64 -6.36 -9.43
N TYR A 91 13.79 -5.10 -9.83
CA TYR A 91 12.75 -4.08 -9.67
C TYR A 91 12.73 -3.14 -10.88
N VAL A 92 11.66 -3.18 -11.65
CA VAL A 92 11.48 -2.33 -12.83
C VAL A 92 10.16 -1.59 -12.70
N GLN A 93 10.19 -0.27 -12.88
CA GLN A 93 8.99 0.56 -12.83
C GLN A 93 8.92 1.41 -14.11
N SER A 94 7.99 1.05 -15.00
CA SER A 94 7.87 1.69 -16.32
C SER A 94 7.30 3.11 -16.24
N LYS A 95 6.44 3.38 -15.25
CA LYS A 95 5.74 4.64 -15.08
C LYS A 95 5.57 4.96 -13.61
N LYS A 96 5.54 6.24 -13.25
CA LYS A 96 5.39 6.71 -11.86
C LYS A 96 4.04 7.35 -11.58
N TRP A 97 3.11 7.28 -12.51
CA TRP A 97 1.80 7.89 -12.36
C TRP A 97 0.71 7.11 -13.09
N ARG A 98 -0.51 7.17 -12.57
CA ARG A 98 -1.70 6.58 -13.15
C ARG A 98 -2.87 7.54 -13.05
N ILE A 99 -3.76 7.48 -14.03
CA ILE A 99 -5.05 8.18 -13.99
C ILE A 99 -6.13 7.12 -14.12
N ALA A 100 -7.15 7.19 -13.28
CA ALA A 100 -8.35 6.37 -13.36
C ALA A 100 -9.57 7.30 -13.42
N LEU A 101 -10.50 6.99 -14.32
CA LEU A 101 -11.79 7.67 -14.42
C LEU A 101 -12.88 6.63 -14.11
N SER A 102 -13.91 7.04 -13.39
CA SER A 102 -15.03 6.17 -13.01
C SER A 102 -16.37 6.85 -13.25
N LEU A 103 -17.37 6.03 -13.53
CA LEU A 103 -18.78 6.41 -13.61
C LEU A 103 -19.60 5.29 -12.97
N ASP A 104 -20.45 5.60 -12.00
CA ASP A 104 -21.27 4.61 -11.31
C ASP A 104 -22.63 5.21 -10.89
N ASP A 105 -23.53 4.34 -10.40
CA ASP A 105 -24.85 4.72 -9.90
C ASP A 105 -24.99 4.51 -8.37
N SER A 106 -23.86 4.56 -7.65
CA SER A 106 -23.78 4.25 -6.20
C SER A 106 -24.34 5.34 -5.28
N GLY A 107 -24.63 6.52 -5.81
CA GLY A 107 -25.22 7.61 -5.03
C GLY A 107 -26.70 7.36 -4.71
N THR A 108 -27.21 8.04 -3.68
CA THR A 108 -28.61 7.87 -3.28
C THR A 108 -29.54 8.67 -4.21
N GLU A 109 -30.81 8.26 -4.32
CA GLU A 109 -31.83 9.05 -5.04
C GLU A 109 -31.96 10.49 -4.50
N ALA A 110 -31.61 10.66 -3.23
CA ALA A 110 -31.73 11.92 -2.49
C ALA A 110 -30.50 12.85 -2.69
N ALA A 111 -29.31 12.30 -2.95
CA ALA A 111 -28.05 13.05 -3.04
C ALA A 111 -27.39 13.00 -4.45
N GLY A 112 -28.00 12.26 -5.38
CA GLY A 112 -27.56 12.12 -6.77
C GLY A 112 -27.12 10.71 -7.11
N ARG A 113 -27.93 10.00 -7.90
CA ARG A 113 -27.70 8.59 -8.24
C ARG A 113 -26.40 8.38 -9.01
N TYR A 114 -26.16 9.17 -10.06
CA TYR A 114 -24.99 9.00 -10.93
C TYR A 114 -23.79 9.82 -10.45
N GLN A 115 -22.67 9.13 -10.23
CA GLN A 115 -21.41 9.71 -9.77
C GLN A 115 -20.35 9.57 -10.86
N ALA A 116 -19.56 10.62 -11.05
CA ALA A 116 -18.33 10.59 -11.84
C ALA A 116 -17.13 10.82 -10.92
N GLY A 117 -16.05 10.10 -11.17
CA GLY A 117 -14.82 10.18 -10.38
C GLY A 117 -13.56 10.23 -11.23
N ALA A 118 -12.54 10.90 -10.71
CA ALA A 118 -11.20 10.90 -11.27
C ALA A 118 -10.18 10.72 -10.16
N THR A 119 -9.21 9.82 -10.37
CA THR A 119 -8.11 9.59 -9.44
C THR A 119 -6.78 9.71 -10.17
N LEU A 120 -5.91 10.58 -9.66
CA LEU A 120 -4.50 10.68 -10.06
C LEU A 120 -3.65 10.02 -8.98
N SER A 121 -2.91 8.98 -9.35
CA SER A 121 -1.95 8.31 -8.46
C SER A 121 -0.53 8.62 -8.89
N LEU A 122 0.34 8.93 -7.94
CA LEU A 122 1.79 8.93 -8.07
C LEU A 122 2.33 7.69 -7.34
N ASP A 123 2.91 6.78 -8.12
CA ASP A 123 3.41 5.51 -7.63
C ASP A 123 4.92 5.62 -7.36
N ASN A 124 5.33 5.35 -6.12
CA ASN A 124 6.70 5.47 -5.62
C ASN A 124 7.31 6.89 -5.79
N PRO A 125 6.61 7.97 -5.41
CA PRO A 125 7.04 9.35 -5.70
C PRO A 125 8.36 9.71 -4.99
N PHE A 126 8.64 9.13 -3.82
CA PHE A 126 9.91 9.35 -3.12
C PHE A 126 10.90 8.18 -3.25
N GLY A 127 10.58 7.13 -4.02
CA GLY A 127 11.50 6.00 -4.18
C GLY A 127 11.58 5.09 -2.93
N LEU A 128 10.57 5.16 -2.07
CA LEU A 128 10.50 4.46 -0.77
C LEU A 128 9.43 3.37 -0.75
N ASN A 129 9.02 2.88 -1.93
CA ASN A 129 7.87 2.01 -2.14
C ASN A 129 6.56 2.63 -1.65
N ASP A 130 6.49 3.95 -1.70
CA ASP A 130 5.40 4.76 -1.20
C ASP A 130 4.32 5.00 -2.26
N LEU A 131 3.12 5.38 -1.82
CA LEU A 131 1.98 5.60 -2.70
C LEU A 131 1.26 6.89 -2.31
N LEU A 132 1.07 7.77 -3.30
CA LEU A 132 0.30 9.01 -3.15
C LEU A 132 -0.84 9.00 -4.18
N TYR A 133 -2.07 9.30 -3.77
CA TYR A 133 -3.13 9.59 -4.72
C TYR A 133 -4.01 10.74 -4.27
N VAL A 134 -4.58 11.41 -5.27
CA VAL A 134 -5.66 12.38 -5.10
C VAL A 134 -6.84 11.89 -5.92
N SER A 135 -8.01 11.85 -5.29
CA SER A 135 -9.26 11.45 -5.90
C SER A 135 -10.29 12.56 -5.72
N ALA A 136 -11.09 12.81 -6.75
CA ALA A 136 -12.23 13.71 -6.70
C ALA A 136 -13.42 13.03 -7.35
N ASN A 137 -14.61 13.21 -6.76
CA ASN A 137 -15.86 12.68 -7.27
C ASN A 137 -16.96 13.75 -7.18
N HIS A 138 -17.90 13.70 -8.12
CA HIS A 138 -19.06 14.58 -8.14
C HIS A 138 -20.30 13.88 -8.72
N ASN A 139 -21.48 14.32 -8.25
CA ASN A 139 -22.76 13.98 -8.85
C ASN A 139 -22.92 14.65 -10.23
N ILE A 140 -23.25 13.88 -11.27
CA ILE A 140 -23.49 14.40 -12.62
C ILE A 140 -24.96 14.70 -12.95
N ASN A 141 -25.93 14.32 -12.10
CA ASN A 141 -27.37 14.53 -12.34
C ASN A 141 -27.71 16.01 -12.58
N ASN A 142 -27.05 16.88 -11.85
CA ASN A 142 -27.27 18.33 -11.93
C ASN A 142 -26.88 18.89 -13.33
N HIS A 143 -25.89 18.29 -13.98
CA HIS A 143 -25.39 18.73 -15.29
C HIS A 143 -26.03 17.97 -16.47
N VAL A 144 -26.48 16.73 -16.28
CA VAL A 144 -27.05 15.88 -17.35
C VAL A 144 -28.58 15.88 -17.37
N PHE A 145 -29.22 16.02 -16.20
CA PHE A 145 -30.70 15.95 -16.06
C PHE A 145 -31.33 17.25 -15.55
N GLY A 146 -30.53 18.29 -15.28
CA GLY A 146 -31.02 19.65 -14.98
C GLY A 146 -31.68 19.81 -13.60
N ASP A 147 -31.31 19.00 -12.61
CA ASP A 147 -31.84 19.08 -11.24
C ASP A 147 -30.82 19.70 -10.25
N PRO A 148 -30.85 21.02 -10.02
CA PRO A 148 -29.99 21.73 -9.06
C PRO A 148 -30.32 21.47 -7.59
N ALA A 149 -31.36 20.70 -7.30
CA ALA A 149 -31.82 20.48 -5.94
C ALA A 149 -30.94 19.52 -5.13
N LYS A 150 -30.03 18.76 -5.78
CA LYS A 150 -29.27 17.65 -5.17
C LYS A 150 -27.83 17.58 -5.67
N GLY A 151 -26.88 17.35 -4.77
CA GLY A 151 -25.47 17.21 -5.13
C GLY A 151 -24.63 16.57 -4.05
N THR A 152 -23.69 15.72 -4.46
CA THR A 152 -22.60 15.23 -3.62
C THR A 152 -21.28 15.51 -4.33
N GLU A 153 -20.32 16.07 -3.62
CA GLU A 153 -18.93 16.17 -4.08
C GLU A 153 -17.99 15.64 -2.99
N GLY A 154 -16.86 15.10 -3.42
CA GLY A 154 -15.87 14.54 -2.54
C GLY A 154 -14.47 14.71 -3.10
N GLN A 155 -13.52 14.95 -2.20
CA GLN A 155 -12.10 15.00 -2.51
C GLN A 155 -11.35 14.21 -1.44
N THR A 156 -10.40 13.37 -1.86
CA THR A 156 -9.56 12.58 -0.96
C THR A 156 -8.11 12.66 -1.41
N VAL A 157 -7.21 12.91 -0.46
CA VAL A 157 -5.77 12.79 -0.60
C VAL A 157 -5.30 11.67 0.31
N HIS A 158 -4.48 10.78 -0.20
CA HIS A 158 -3.91 9.67 0.56
C HIS A 158 -2.42 9.51 0.29
N TYR A 159 -1.64 9.32 1.34
CA TYR A 159 -0.23 8.97 1.28
C TYR A 159 0.04 7.75 2.16
N SER A 160 0.88 6.81 1.70
CA SER A 160 1.32 5.68 2.51
C SER A 160 2.76 5.27 2.25
N LEU A 161 3.45 4.87 3.32
CA LEU A 161 4.87 4.52 3.33
C LEU A 161 5.08 3.17 4.06
N PRO A 162 5.54 2.12 3.38
CA PRO A 162 5.91 0.87 4.03
C PRO A 162 7.31 0.95 4.66
N TYR A 163 7.52 0.18 5.73
CA TYR A 163 8.84 -0.07 6.31
C TYR A 163 8.89 -1.50 6.86
N GLY A 164 9.32 -2.45 6.02
CA GLY A 164 9.32 -3.88 6.35
C GLY A 164 7.91 -4.37 6.71
N TYR A 165 7.70 -4.72 7.99
CA TYR A 165 6.40 -5.15 8.49
C TYR A 165 5.45 -4.02 8.90
N TRP A 166 5.91 -2.77 8.85
CA TRP A 166 5.12 -1.61 9.22
C TRP A 166 4.56 -0.88 7.99
N LEU A 167 3.43 -0.22 8.18
CA LEU A 167 2.85 0.69 7.20
C LEU A 167 2.31 1.93 7.92
N LEU A 168 2.79 3.09 7.47
CA LEU A 168 2.28 4.40 7.86
C LEU A 168 1.37 4.93 6.75
N GLY A 169 0.19 5.43 7.10
CA GLY A 169 -0.79 5.99 6.18
C GLY A 169 -1.34 7.31 6.68
N PHE A 170 -1.58 8.24 5.76
CA PHE A 170 -2.22 9.52 5.99
C PHE A 170 -3.34 9.69 4.98
N THR A 171 -4.54 10.02 5.45
CA THR A 171 -5.69 10.27 4.57
C THR A 171 -6.37 11.54 5.00
N ALA A 172 -6.57 12.47 4.07
CA ALA A 172 -7.39 13.66 4.26
C ALA A 172 -8.52 13.64 3.24
N SER A 173 -9.74 13.92 3.66
CA SER A 173 -10.90 13.94 2.78
C SER A 173 -11.88 15.02 3.18
N ASN A 174 -12.55 15.59 2.18
CA ASN A 174 -13.70 16.46 2.32
C ASN A 174 -14.84 15.85 1.51
N SER A 175 -16.05 15.85 2.06
CA SER A 175 -17.26 15.61 1.29
C SER A 175 -18.34 16.59 1.67
N GLN A 176 -19.11 17.02 0.69
CA GLN A 176 -20.27 17.88 0.86
C GLN A 176 -21.45 17.23 0.17
N TYR A 177 -22.61 17.28 0.84
CA TYR A 177 -23.88 16.92 0.22
C TYR A 177 -24.90 18.04 0.46
N HIS A 178 -25.82 18.20 -0.49
CA HIS A 178 -27.03 19.00 -0.31
C HIS A 178 -28.22 18.30 -0.97
N GLN A 179 -29.38 18.46 -0.34
CA GLN A 179 -30.66 17.95 -0.80
C GLN A 179 -31.75 18.96 -0.47
N SER A 180 -32.48 19.43 -1.47
CA SER A 180 -33.69 20.20 -1.26
C SER A 180 -34.90 19.26 -1.15
N VAL A 181 -35.68 19.42 -0.09
CA VAL A 181 -36.93 18.70 0.14
C VAL A 181 -38.06 19.71 -0.03
N THR A 182 -38.95 19.48 -0.98
CA THR A 182 -40.10 20.33 -1.26
C THR A 182 -41.08 20.30 -0.08
N GLY A 183 -41.27 21.44 0.58
CA GLY A 183 -42.22 21.63 1.67
C GLY A 183 -43.52 22.29 1.19
N LEU A 184 -44.60 22.16 1.98
CA LEU A 184 -45.96 22.64 1.63
C LEU A 184 -46.05 24.16 1.34
N ASN A 185 -45.09 24.97 1.81
CA ASN A 185 -45.07 26.43 1.61
C ASN A 185 -43.69 26.99 1.18
N GLN A 186 -42.61 26.22 1.30
CA GLN A 186 -41.24 26.60 0.95
C GLN A 186 -40.33 25.36 0.89
N ASP A 187 -39.31 25.38 0.03
CA ASP A 187 -38.32 24.31 -0.08
C ASP A 187 -37.33 24.37 1.10
N HIS A 188 -37.04 23.22 1.69
CA HIS A 188 -36.06 23.10 2.78
C HIS A 188 -34.79 22.41 2.28
N VAL A 189 -33.65 23.12 2.32
CA VAL A 189 -32.35 22.57 1.92
C VAL A 189 -31.66 21.94 3.13
N TYR A 190 -31.42 20.63 3.06
CA TYR A 190 -30.55 19.90 3.97
C TYR A 190 -29.16 19.81 3.36
N ALA A 191 -28.15 20.33 4.05
CA ALA A 191 -26.76 20.24 3.62
C ALA A 191 -25.87 19.78 4.77
N GLY A 192 -24.82 19.02 4.44
CA GLY A 192 -23.83 18.56 5.40
C GLY A 192 -22.44 18.54 4.78
N LYS A 193 -21.46 19.00 5.56
CA LYS A 193 -20.04 18.98 5.20
C LYS A 193 -19.30 18.07 6.18
N SER A 194 -18.57 17.11 5.64
CA SER A 194 -17.70 16.23 6.41
C SER A 194 -16.26 16.47 6.01
N ASN A 195 -15.41 16.73 7.00
CA ASN A 195 -13.98 16.80 6.82
C ASN A 195 -13.36 15.73 7.71
N ASN A 196 -12.46 14.93 7.15
CA ASN A 196 -11.74 13.92 7.89
C ASN A 196 -10.25 13.98 7.58
N ALA A 197 -9.44 13.90 8.63
CA ALA A 197 -8.01 13.67 8.53
C ALA A 197 -7.68 12.49 9.44
N GLU A 198 -6.96 11.49 8.91
CA GLU A 198 -6.60 10.27 9.62
C GLU A 198 -5.11 9.96 9.41
N VAL A 199 -4.45 9.54 10.48
CA VAL A 199 -3.16 8.85 10.45
C VAL A 199 -3.39 7.41 10.89
N GLU A 200 -3.00 6.43 10.06
CA GLU A 200 -2.96 5.01 10.41
C GLU A 200 -1.51 4.56 10.57
N PHE A 201 -1.19 3.93 11.69
CA PHE A 201 0.05 3.20 11.89
C PHE A 201 -0.26 1.73 12.13
N SER A 202 0.26 0.85 11.27
CA SER A 202 -0.07 -0.57 11.31
C SER A 202 1.16 -1.47 11.19
N ARG A 203 1.04 -2.67 11.76
CA ARG A 203 2.06 -3.71 11.71
C ARG A 203 1.44 -5.05 11.35
N LEU A 204 2.05 -5.76 10.41
CA LEU A 204 1.78 -7.19 10.24
C LEU A 204 2.46 -7.97 11.38
N THR A 205 1.67 -8.63 12.21
CA THR A 205 2.15 -9.39 13.37
C THR A 205 2.28 -10.87 13.09
N TYR A 206 1.56 -11.39 12.09
CA TYR A 206 1.62 -12.80 11.71
C TYR A 206 1.36 -12.99 10.21
N ARG A 207 2.08 -13.93 9.59
CA ARG A 207 1.82 -14.43 8.23
C ARG A 207 2.22 -15.89 8.08
N ASP A 208 1.39 -16.62 7.35
CA ASP A 208 1.74 -17.89 6.71
C ASP A 208 1.25 -17.89 5.24
N GLN A 209 1.23 -19.07 4.60
CA GLN A 209 0.81 -19.22 3.21
C GLN A 209 -0.67 -18.84 2.95
N HIS A 210 -1.52 -18.85 3.98
CA HIS A 210 -2.98 -18.67 3.85
C HIS A 210 -3.54 -17.53 4.71
N ARG A 211 -2.78 -17.03 5.68
CA ARG A 211 -3.26 -16.07 6.68
C ARG A 211 -2.30 -14.92 6.85
N LYS A 212 -2.85 -13.73 7.06
CA LYS A 212 -2.14 -12.50 7.45
C LYS A 212 -2.91 -11.82 8.58
N THR A 213 -2.22 -11.44 9.65
CA THR A 213 -2.82 -10.68 10.76
C THR A 213 -2.12 -9.34 10.90
N LYS A 214 -2.91 -8.26 10.83
CA LYS A 214 -2.44 -6.87 10.95
C LYS A 214 -3.09 -6.23 12.17
N VAL A 215 -2.29 -5.52 12.96
CA VAL A 215 -2.76 -4.63 14.02
C VAL A 215 -2.55 -3.20 13.57
N ALA A 216 -3.54 -2.34 13.77
CA ALA A 216 -3.48 -0.94 13.37
C ALA A 216 -4.02 -0.03 14.46
N VAL A 217 -3.42 1.14 14.59
CA VAL A 217 -3.93 2.25 15.38
C VAL A 217 -4.21 3.41 14.42
N LYS A 218 -5.40 3.99 14.54
CA LYS A 218 -5.84 5.14 13.75
C LYS A 218 -6.07 6.32 14.69
N GLY A 219 -5.70 7.52 14.25
CA GLY A 219 -5.98 8.75 14.97
C GLY A 219 -6.36 9.86 14.01
N ALA A 220 -7.26 10.74 14.43
CA ALA A 220 -7.57 11.96 13.69
C ALA A 220 -6.76 13.12 14.30
N PRO A 221 -5.72 13.63 13.62
CA PRO A 221 -4.91 14.71 14.18
C PRO A 221 -5.67 16.04 14.26
N TRP A 222 -6.80 16.18 13.56
CA TRP A 222 -7.69 17.34 13.61
C TRP A 222 -9.05 17.01 12.98
N ALA A 223 -10.13 17.28 13.71
CA ALA A 223 -11.48 17.38 13.15
C ALA A 223 -11.88 18.85 13.22
N TRP A 224 -12.07 19.51 12.08
CA TRP A 224 -12.65 20.84 12.03
C TRP A 224 -14.11 20.76 11.58
N ALA A 225 -15.01 21.22 12.45
CA ALA A 225 -16.37 21.55 12.06
C ALA A 225 -16.30 22.83 11.21
N GLY A 226 -16.80 22.75 9.98
CA GLY A 226 -17.07 23.93 9.16
C GLY A 226 -18.49 24.42 9.41
#